data_AF-A0A9W3D5B1-F1
#
_entry.id   AF-A0A9W3D5B1-F1
#
_cell.length_a   1.000
_cell.length_b   1.000
_cell.length_c   1.000
_cell.angle_alpha   90.00
_cell.angle_beta   90.00
_cell.angle_gamma   90.00
#
_symmetry.space_group_name_H-M   'P 1'
#
loop_
_entity.id
_entity.type
_entity.pdbx_description
1 polymer ?
#
loop_
_entity_poly.entity_id
_entity_poly.type
_entity_poly.pdbx_seq_one_letter_code
_entity_poly.pdbx_strand_id
1 'polypeptide(L)'
;METEHQTMEQFLRWAAELGVSDSIDSSQSHDSCLGHSLSVSDFPLAGGRGLGAVRELRKGELVLKVPRKALLTTESMLAKDDNLRDSINLHPSLSSTQRLSVCLLYEMSKGKSSFWYPYLFHLPRDYDLLATFGDFEKQALQVEDAVWAAEKAISKSLSEWKEAVTLMKELDLKPKFQSLHAWNWASATISSRTLHVPWDSAGCLCPVGDLFNYDAPGDDHLNTSQTANSTTNAEEAGHVTETQSERLTDGGFDGDANAYCLYARRNYQLGEQVLLCYGTYTNLELLEHYGFILEENSNDKVFIPLETTLYALASSWPKDSLYIHQDGKPSFALVSTLRLWLVPQSQRDKSVMRLVYAGSQISVKNEVLVMKWVSEKCRSVLRDLPTSLLEDRVILQDIDKLQDPELCLEQREAEGFCSEVRGFLDVKNHLVNGGFCGKMNRRVSKWRLSVQWRLRYKRTLADCISYCNEKLNHLI
;
A
#
# COMPACT_ATOMS: atom_id res chain seq x y z
N MET A 1 4.18 -28.44 -0.65
CA MET A 1 4.37 -28.21 -2.09
C MET A 1 3.37 -29.01 -2.92
N GLU A 2 3.37 -30.35 -2.88
CA GLU A 2 2.47 -31.17 -3.72
C GLU A 2 0.96 -30.97 -3.43
N THR A 3 0.59 -30.83 -2.14
CA THR A 3 -0.79 -30.51 -1.73
C THR A 3 -1.23 -29.09 -2.07
N GLU A 4 -0.32 -28.11 -2.01
CA GLU A 4 -0.62 -26.71 -2.39
C GLU A 4 -0.80 -26.57 -3.90
N HIS A 5 0.03 -27.25 -4.69
CA HIS A 5 -0.08 -27.28 -6.15
C HIS A 5 -1.43 -27.86 -6.58
N GLN A 6 -1.83 -29.00 -5.98
CA GLN A 6 -3.13 -29.61 -6.25
C GLN A 6 -4.31 -28.70 -5.87
N THR A 7 -4.23 -27.98 -4.74
CA THR A 7 -5.29 -27.03 -4.37
C THR A 7 -5.33 -25.82 -5.30
N MET A 8 -4.17 -25.32 -5.75
CA MET A 8 -4.10 -24.20 -6.70
C MET A 8 -4.71 -24.60 -8.05
N GLU A 9 -4.40 -25.79 -8.56
CA GLU A 9 -5.05 -26.30 -9.78
C GLU A 9 -6.56 -26.34 -9.63
N GLN A 10 -7.09 -26.86 -8.51
CA GLN A 10 -8.53 -26.90 -8.25
C GLN A 10 -9.16 -25.50 -8.24
N PHE A 11 -8.47 -24.52 -7.65
CA PHE A 11 -8.90 -23.13 -7.67
C PHE A 11 -8.94 -22.55 -9.09
N LEU A 12 -7.90 -22.79 -9.90
CA LEU A 12 -7.87 -22.32 -11.29
C LEU A 12 -8.92 -23.01 -12.16
N ARG A 13 -9.21 -24.30 -11.94
CA ARG A 13 -10.33 -25.02 -12.61
C ARG A 13 -11.68 -24.39 -12.23
N TRP A 14 -11.91 -24.17 -10.93
CA TRP A 14 -13.12 -23.52 -10.43
C TRP A 14 -13.30 -22.12 -11.02
N ALA A 15 -12.23 -21.33 -11.11
CA ALA A 15 -12.28 -20.01 -11.74
C ALA A 15 -12.60 -20.11 -13.25
N ALA A 16 -12.05 -21.10 -13.97
CA ALA A 16 -12.33 -21.35 -15.38
C ALA A 16 -13.82 -21.70 -15.62
N GLU A 17 -14.43 -22.52 -14.75
CA GLU A 17 -15.86 -22.85 -14.80
C GLU A 17 -16.75 -21.59 -14.64
N LEU A 18 -16.26 -20.58 -13.93
CA LEU A 18 -16.91 -19.27 -13.81
C LEU A 18 -16.59 -18.33 -14.98
N GLY A 19 -15.81 -18.78 -15.96
CA GLY A 19 -15.46 -18.04 -17.17
C GLY A 19 -14.30 -17.06 -16.98
N VAL A 20 -13.50 -17.20 -15.92
CA VAL A 20 -12.23 -16.47 -15.78
C VAL A 20 -11.27 -16.99 -16.84
N SER A 21 -10.57 -16.10 -17.55
CA SER A 21 -9.61 -16.50 -18.58
C SER A 21 -8.53 -15.44 -18.81
N ASP A 22 -7.31 -15.90 -19.08
CA ASP A 22 -6.18 -15.10 -19.58
C ASP A 22 -6.04 -15.14 -21.12
N SER A 23 -7.01 -15.76 -21.80
CA SER A 23 -7.11 -15.84 -23.26
C SER A 23 -8.21 -14.94 -23.80
N ILE A 24 -7.95 -14.32 -24.95
CA ILE A 24 -8.93 -13.49 -25.66
C ILE A 24 -9.93 -14.38 -26.42
N ASP A 25 -9.51 -15.58 -26.83
CA ASP A 25 -10.32 -16.52 -27.58
C ASP A 25 -11.18 -17.38 -26.64
N SER A 26 -12.47 -17.06 -26.56
CA SER A 26 -13.48 -17.82 -25.80
C SER A 26 -13.78 -19.22 -26.34
N SER A 27 -13.15 -19.62 -27.45
CA SER A 27 -13.39 -20.88 -28.15
C SER A 27 -12.57 -22.06 -27.61
N GLN A 28 -11.56 -21.80 -26.77
CA GLN A 28 -10.76 -22.86 -26.16
C GLN A 28 -11.26 -23.14 -24.73
N SER A 29 -11.97 -24.26 -24.57
CA SER A 29 -12.30 -24.83 -23.27
C SER A 29 -11.02 -25.34 -22.62
N HIS A 30 -10.40 -24.53 -21.77
CA HIS A 30 -9.23 -24.94 -21.01
C HIS A 30 -9.63 -25.55 -19.66
N ASP A 31 -8.90 -26.57 -19.22
CA ASP A 31 -9.01 -27.15 -17.86
C ASP A 31 -8.57 -26.17 -16.75
N SER A 32 -8.04 -24.99 -17.12
CA SER A 32 -7.50 -23.96 -16.23
C SER A 32 -7.78 -22.56 -16.83
N CYS A 33 -8.02 -21.57 -15.98
CA CYS A 33 -8.23 -20.18 -16.41
C CYS A 33 -6.94 -19.44 -16.78
N LEU A 34 -5.79 -20.05 -16.49
CA LEU A 34 -4.45 -19.54 -16.77
C LEU A 34 -3.66 -20.52 -17.65
N GLY A 35 -2.68 -20.00 -18.38
CA GLY A 35 -1.71 -20.77 -19.17
C GLY A 35 -1.50 -20.23 -20.59
N HIS A 36 -2.33 -19.28 -21.04
CA HIS A 36 -2.18 -18.64 -22.35
C HIS A 36 -1.30 -17.39 -22.30
N SER A 37 -1.50 -16.55 -21.29
CA SER A 37 -0.79 -15.28 -21.08
C SER A 37 -0.04 -15.28 -19.74
N LEU A 38 -0.60 -15.92 -18.73
CA LEU A 38 -0.16 -15.83 -17.34
C LEU A 38 -0.06 -17.21 -16.68
N SER A 39 0.78 -17.33 -15.66
CA SER A 39 0.84 -18.50 -14.76
C SER A 39 1.12 -18.04 -13.33
N VAL A 40 0.64 -18.81 -12.35
CA VAL A 40 0.97 -18.55 -10.95
C VAL A 40 2.43 -18.94 -10.70
N SER A 41 3.19 -18.05 -10.09
CA SER A 41 4.60 -18.25 -9.72
C SER A 41 4.89 -17.60 -8.36
N ASP A 42 6.05 -17.91 -7.77
CA ASP A 42 6.51 -17.28 -6.54
C ASP A 42 7.66 -16.32 -6.82
N PHE A 43 7.52 -15.08 -6.32
CA PHE A 43 8.46 -13.97 -6.48
C PHE A 43 8.86 -13.45 -5.08
N PRO A 44 9.76 -14.12 -4.35
CA PRO A 44 10.09 -13.79 -2.95
C PRO A 44 10.53 -12.35 -2.72
N LEU A 45 11.16 -11.72 -3.72
CA LEU A 45 11.66 -10.34 -3.66
C LEU A 45 10.62 -9.30 -4.12
N ALA A 46 9.45 -9.72 -4.61
CA ALA A 46 8.46 -8.87 -5.24
C ALA A 46 7.03 -9.37 -4.98
N GLY A 47 6.65 -9.46 -3.70
CA GLY A 47 5.28 -9.75 -3.24
C GLY A 47 4.97 -11.23 -2.95
N GLY A 48 5.91 -12.14 -3.17
CA GLY A 48 5.69 -13.59 -3.00
C GLY A 48 4.88 -14.15 -4.16
N ARG A 49 3.78 -14.86 -3.88
CA ARG A 49 2.92 -15.42 -4.92
C ARG A 49 2.41 -14.32 -5.85
N GLY A 50 2.63 -14.49 -7.15
CA GLY A 50 2.28 -13.54 -8.20
C GLY A 50 1.90 -14.21 -9.51
N LEU A 51 1.74 -13.41 -10.57
CA LEU A 51 1.47 -13.87 -11.93
C LEU A 51 2.67 -13.56 -12.84
N GLY A 52 3.23 -14.59 -13.47
CA GLY A 52 4.31 -14.50 -14.44
C GLY A 52 3.80 -14.66 -15.87
N ALA A 53 4.39 -13.94 -16.81
CA ALA A 53 4.06 -14.04 -18.23
C ALA A 53 4.53 -15.40 -18.80
N VAL A 54 3.68 -16.10 -19.54
CA VAL A 54 4.03 -17.38 -20.22
C VAL A 54 4.32 -17.21 -21.71
N ARG A 55 4.31 -15.96 -22.17
CA ARG A 55 4.70 -15.51 -23.51
C ARG A 55 5.02 -14.02 -23.45
N GLU A 56 5.47 -13.46 -24.56
CA GLU A 56 5.57 -12.01 -24.68
C GLU A 56 4.17 -11.36 -24.62
N LEU A 57 4.05 -10.32 -23.80
CA LEU A 57 2.83 -9.51 -23.65
C LEU A 57 3.13 -8.09 -24.09
N ARG A 58 2.19 -7.45 -24.79
CA ARG A 58 2.34 -6.06 -25.25
C ARG A 58 1.63 -5.10 -24.32
N LYS A 59 2.16 -3.88 -24.18
CA LYS A 59 1.47 -2.79 -23.48
C LYS A 59 0.04 -2.61 -24.02
N GLY A 60 -0.95 -2.55 -23.13
CA GLY A 60 -2.37 -2.39 -23.43
C GLY A 60 -3.10 -3.67 -23.81
N GLU A 61 -2.41 -4.82 -23.86
CA GLU A 61 -3.03 -6.11 -24.14
C GLU A 61 -3.88 -6.58 -22.96
N LEU A 62 -5.07 -7.14 -23.24
CA LEU A 62 -5.92 -7.80 -22.23
C LEU A 62 -5.23 -9.09 -21.76
N VAL A 63 -4.89 -9.16 -20.48
CA VAL A 63 -4.15 -10.31 -19.91
C VAL A 63 -5.00 -11.16 -18.96
N LEU A 64 -6.09 -10.61 -18.40
CA LEU A 64 -7.04 -11.38 -17.60
C LEU A 64 -8.43 -10.78 -17.68
N LYS A 65 -9.43 -11.63 -17.90
CA LYS A 65 -10.85 -11.29 -17.84
C LYS A 65 -11.54 -12.10 -16.74
N VAL A 66 -12.22 -11.42 -15.83
CA VAL A 66 -12.93 -12.01 -14.69
C VAL A 66 -14.42 -11.63 -14.76
N PRO A 67 -15.33 -12.53 -15.17
CA PRO A 67 -16.75 -12.22 -15.30
C PRO A 67 -17.38 -11.74 -13.98
N ARG A 68 -18.39 -10.87 -14.04
CA ARG A 68 -19.08 -10.32 -12.85
C ARG A 68 -19.54 -11.40 -11.87
N LYS A 69 -20.01 -12.55 -12.38
CA LYS A 69 -20.49 -13.68 -11.56
C LYS A 69 -19.38 -14.37 -10.73
N ALA A 70 -18.11 -14.18 -11.09
CA ALA A 70 -16.96 -14.70 -10.37
C ALA A 70 -16.48 -13.77 -9.25
N LEU A 71 -16.79 -12.47 -9.35
CA LEU A 71 -16.41 -11.47 -8.35
C LEU A 71 -17.14 -11.74 -7.03
N LEU A 72 -16.42 -11.59 -5.91
CA LEU A 72 -16.98 -11.63 -4.57
C LEU A 72 -17.25 -10.19 -4.13
N THR A 73 -18.53 -9.82 -4.13
CA THR A 73 -19.05 -8.51 -3.70
C THR A 73 -20.10 -8.69 -2.62
N THR A 74 -20.38 -7.63 -1.85
CA THR A 74 -21.50 -7.60 -0.89
C THR A 74 -22.80 -8.03 -1.59
N GLU A 75 -23.12 -7.41 -2.72
CA GLU A 75 -24.30 -7.73 -3.54
C GLU A 75 -24.38 -9.23 -3.89
N SER A 76 -23.28 -9.84 -4.36
CA SER A 76 -23.26 -11.24 -4.80
C SER A 76 -23.53 -12.23 -3.67
N MET A 77 -23.13 -11.89 -2.44
CA MET A 77 -23.35 -12.73 -1.25
C MET A 77 -24.79 -12.56 -0.74
N LEU A 78 -25.28 -11.32 -0.67
CA LEU A 78 -26.66 -11.04 -0.24
C LEU A 78 -27.71 -11.61 -1.20
N ALA A 79 -27.40 -11.72 -2.49
CA ALA A 79 -28.29 -12.33 -3.47
C ALA A 79 -28.49 -13.84 -3.28
N LYS A 80 -27.56 -14.52 -2.58
CA LYS A 80 -27.58 -15.98 -2.39
C LYS A 80 -28.01 -16.42 -0.99
N ASP A 81 -28.15 -15.49 -0.05
CA ASP A 81 -28.36 -15.80 1.37
C ASP A 81 -29.29 -14.77 2.01
N ASP A 82 -30.56 -15.13 2.17
CA ASP A 82 -31.61 -14.26 2.71
C ASP A 82 -31.32 -13.84 4.16
N ASN A 83 -30.78 -14.76 4.98
CA ASN A 83 -30.45 -14.46 6.37
C ASN A 83 -29.34 -13.42 6.46
N LEU A 84 -28.27 -13.57 5.66
CA LEU A 84 -27.21 -12.57 5.59
C LEU A 84 -27.75 -11.20 5.12
N ARG A 85 -28.60 -11.19 4.10
CA ARG A 85 -29.21 -9.97 3.56
C ARG A 85 -30.04 -9.24 4.62
N ASP A 86 -30.92 -9.96 5.30
CA ASP A 86 -31.82 -9.38 6.27
C ASP A 86 -31.06 -8.84 7.48
N SER A 87 -30.05 -9.57 7.98
CA SER A 87 -29.18 -9.08 9.05
C SER A 87 -28.39 -7.84 8.64
N ILE A 88 -27.79 -7.78 7.45
CA ILE A 88 -27.03 -6.59 7.03
C ILE A 88 -27.92 -5.36 6.88
N ASN A 89 -29.14 -5.53 6.37
CA ASN A 89 -30.10 -4.42 6.20
C ASN A 89 -30.53 -3.78 7.54
N LEU A 90 -30.42 -4.51 8.66
CA LEU A 90 -30.68 -3.97 10.00
C LEU A 90 -29.55 -3.09 10.53
N HIS A 91 -28.38 -3.03 9.87
CA HIS A 91 -27.20 -2.27 10.29
C HIS A 91 -26.80 -1.21 9.24
N PRO A 92 -27.67 -0.24 8.91
CA PRO A 92 -27.39 0.76 7.88
C PRO A 92 -26.24 1.71 8.24
N SER A 93 -25.87 1.82 9.52
CA SER A 93 -24.76 2.64 9.99
C SER A 93 -23.38 2.09 9.63
N LEU A 94 -23.27 0.78 9.34
CA LEU A 94 -22.00 0.18 8.93
C LEU A 94 -21.64 0.66 7.52
N SER A 95 -20.38 1.07 7.35
CA SER A 95 -19.80 1.40 6.05
C SER A 95 -19.76 0.20 5.11
N SER A 96 -19.64 0.44 3.80
CA SER A 96 -19.56 -0.62 2.80
C SER A 96 -18.40 -1.59 3.06
N THR A 97 -17.23 -1.09 3.47
CA THR A 97 -16.07 -1.92 3.80
C THR A 97 -16.30 -2.76 5.05
N GLN A 98 -16.96 -2.23 6.09
CA GLN A 98 -17.34 -3.02 7.27
C GLN A 98 -18.32 -4.14 6.89
N ARG A 99 -19.32 -3.86 6.04
CA ARG A 99 -20.27 -4.87 5.56
C ARG A 99 -19.57 -5.97 4.76
N LEU A 100 -18.68 -5.59 3.84
CA LEU A 100 -17.91 -6.55 3.06
C LEU A 100 -16.98 -7.41 3.94
N SER A 101 -16.33 -6.83 4.96
CA SER A 101 -15.53 -7.56 5.95
C SER A 101 -16.36 -8.58 6.74
N VAL A 102 -17.58 -8.23 7.17
CA VAL A 102 -18.48 -9.18 7.85
C VAL A 102 -18.93 -10.28 6.90
N CYS A 103 -19.30 -9.94 5.66
CA CYS A 103 -19.67 -10.95 4.65
C CYS A 103 -18.53 -11.93 4.37
N LEU A 104 -17.29 -11.43 4.27
CA LEU A 104 -16.10 -12.25 4.11
C LEU A 104 -15.92 -13.21 5.27
N LEU A 105 -16.05 -12.74 6.52
CA LEU A 105 -15.99 -13.60 7.71
C LEU A 105 -17.12 -14.63 7.74
N TYR A 106 -18.31 -14.25 7.26
CA TYR A 106 -19.46 -15.13 7.16
C TYR A 106 -19.20 -16.27 6.16
N GLU A 107 -18.72 -15.98 4.95
CA GLU A 107 -18.33 -17.00 3.98
C GLU A 107 -17.15 -17.87 4.47
N MET A 108 -16.16 -17.26 5.13
CA MET A 108 -15.08 -18.01 5.77
C MET A 108 -15.58 -18.97 6.86
N SER A 109 -16.67 -18.64 7.54
CA SER A 109 -17.26 -19.47 8.59
C SER A 109 -17.94 -20.73 8.08
N LYS A 110 -18.46 -20.69 6.84
CA LYS A 110 -19.03 -21.84 6.12
C LYS A 110 -17.94 -22.88 5.79
N GLY A 111 -16.69 -22.46 5.59
CA GLY A 111 -15.60 -23.36 5.23
C GLY A 111 -15.88 -24.04 3.89
N LYS A 112 -15.74 -25.38 3.81
CA LYS A 112 -15.90 -26.14 2.55
C LYS A 112 -17.29 -26.06 1.91
N SER A 113 -18.31 -25.62 2.65
CA SER A 113 -19.65 -25.40 2.09
C SER A 113 -19.84 -24.03 1.44
N SER A 114 -18.86 -23.11 1.56
CA SER A 114 -18.89 -21.85 0.81
C SER A 114 -18.66 -22.12 -0.68
N PHE A 115 -19.46 -21.48 -1.52
CA PHE A 115 -19.24 -21.47 -2.97
C PHE A 115 -17.86 -20.88 -3.34
N TRP A 116 -17.36 -19.94 -2.54
CA TRP A 116 -16.06 -19.29 -2.74
C TRP A 116 -14.92 -20.01 -2.03
N TYR A 117 -15.15 -21.18 -1.42
CA TYR A 117 -14.10 -21.91 -0.69
C TYR A 117 -12.80 -22.11 -1.48
N PRO A 118 -12.81 -22.49 -2.78
CA PRO A 118 -11.59 -22.63 -3.56
C PRO A 118 -10.76 -21.35 -3.59
N TYR A 119 -11.39 -20.18 -3.73
CA TYR A 119 -10.73 -18.88 -3.68
C TYR A 119 -10.27 -18.52 -2.26
N LEU A 120 -11.18 -18.61 -1.29
CA LEU A 120 -10.93 -18.22 0.10
C LEU A 120 -9.79 -19.01 0.74
N PHE A 121 -9.58 -20.26 0.33
CA PHE A 121 -8.48 -21.09 0.79
C PHE A 121 -7.10 -20.54 0.42
N HIS A 122 -7.00 -19.79 -0.68
CA HIS A 122 -5.75 -19.25 -1.20
C HIS A 122 -5.43 -17.82 -0.74
N LEU A 123 -6.35 -17.16 -0.04
CA LEU A 123 -6.08 -15.86 0.59
C LEU A 123 -4.91 -15.95 1.59
N PRO A 124 -4.14 -14.86 1.78
CA PRO A 124 -3.11 -14.81 2.80
C PRO A 124 -3.66 -15.14 4.18
N ARG A 125 -2.89 -15.90 4.97
CA ARG A 125 -3.29 -16.26 6.33
C ARG A 125 -3.16 -15.10 7.30
N ASP A 126 -2.26 -14.17 7.02
CA ASP A 126 -1.91 -13.04 7.86
C ASP A 126 -1.45 -11.87 6.98
N TYR A 127 -1.45 -10.69 7.59
CA TYR A 127 -0.98 -9.46 6.97
C TYR A 127 -0.16 -8.64 7.95
N ASP A 128 0.71 -7.80 7.40
CA ASP A 128 1.61 -6.92 8.12
C ASP A 128 1.22 -5.43 7.97
N LEU A 129 -0.09 -5.13 7.92
CA LEU A 129 -0.59 -3.76 7.92
C LEU A 129 -0.38 -3.08 9.28
N LEU A 130 -0.24 -1.76 9.28
CA LEU A 130 -0.10 -0.94 10.51
C LEU A 130 -1.18 -1.21 11.56
N ALA A 131 -2.43 -1.47 11.15
CA ALA A 131 -3.54 -1.78 12.06
C ALA A 131 -3.33 -3.07 12.89
N THR A 132 -2.34 -3.89 12.52
CA THR A 132 -1.99 -5.16 13.17
C THR A 132 -0.69 -5.08 13.98
N PHE A 133 -0.07 -3.91 14.09
CA PHE A 133 1.18 -3.71 14.83
C PHE A 133 0.91 -3.70 16.34
N GLY A 134 1.88 -4.20 17.11
CA GLY A 134 1.90 -4.03 18.56
C GLY A 134 2.65 -2.77 18.96
N ASP A 135 2.67 -2.47 20.27
CA ASP A 135 3.31 -1.25 20.78
C ASP A 135 4.80 -1.19 20.43
N PHE A 136 5.51 -2.33 20.48
CA PHE A 136 6.93 -2.38 20.13
C PHE A 136 7.15 -2.01 18.65
N GLU A 137 6.44 -2.67 17.74
CA GLU A 137 6.62 -2.48 16.29
C GLU A 137 6.22 -1.06 15.87
N LYS A 138 5.15 -0.53 16.47
CA LYS A 138 4.72 0.86 16.29
C LYS A 138 5.79 1.85 16.74
N GLN A 139 6.27 1.75 17.98
CA GLN A 139 7.26 2.68 18.53
C GLN A 139 8.61 2.58 17.80
N ALA A 140 8.90 1.41 17.21
CA ALA A 140 10.06 1.23 16.35
C ALA A 140 10.01 2.09 15.07
N LEU A 141 8.91 2.74 14.69
CA LEU A 141 8.90 3.70 13.57
C LEU A 141 9.66 4.99 13.88
N GLN A 142 9.78 5.35 15.17
CA GLN A 142 10.51 6.51 15.72
C GLN A 142 10.09 7.92 15.27
N VAL A 143 9.43 8.06 14.12
CA VAL A 143 8.92 9.34 13.60
C VAL A 143 7.49 9.55 14.07
N GLU A 144 7.20 10.69 14.70
CA GLU A 144 5.91 10.99 15.34
C GLU A 144 4.72 10.78 14.39
N ASP A 145 4.78 11.31 13.17
CA ASP A 145 3.70 11.16 12.18
C ASP A 145 3.44 9.69 11.80
N ALA A 146 4.50 8.87 11.69
CA ALA A 146 4.37 7.46 11.37
C ALA A 146 3.85 6.63 12.54
N VAL A 147 4.30 6.93 13.77
CA VAL A 147 3.76 6.36 15.01
C VAL A 147 2.27 6.68 15.13
N TRP A 148 1.91 7.94 14.87
CA TRP A 148 0.52 8.40 14.90
C TRP A 148 -0.34 7.71 13.84
N ALA A 149 0.17 7.54 12.60
CA ALA A 149 -0.54 6.82 11.55
C ALA A 149 -0.87 5.37 11.97
N ALA A 150 0.08 4.67 12.59
CA ALA A 150 -0.14 3.34 13.13
C ALA A 150 -1.16 3.33 14.29
N GLU A 151 -1.06 4.28 15.22
CA GLU A 151 -2.02 4.45 16.33
C GLU A 151 -3.44 4.71 15.86
N LYS A 152 -3.58 5.57 14.84
CA LYS A 152 -4.85 5.87 14.20
C LYS A 152 -5.43 4.63 13.51
N ALA A 153 -4.63 3.88 12.76
CA ALA A 153 -5.06 2.65 12.09
C ALA A 153 -5.54 1.59 13.09
N ILE A 154 -4.80 1.38 14.19
CA ILE A 154 -5.16 0.45 15.27
C ILE A 154 -6.48 0.88 15.93
N SER A 155 -6.60 2.17 16.29
CA SER A 155 -7.78 2.71 16.96
C SER A 155 -9.02 2.64 16.07
N LYS A 156 -8.87 2.95 14.78
CA LYS A 156 -9.93 2.81 13.76
C LYS A 156 -10.40 1.36 13.67
N SER A 157 -9.49 0.41 13.49
CA SER A 157 -9.86 -1.01 13.39
C SER A 157 -10.59 -1.51 14.64
N LEU A 158 -10.14 -1.09 15.83
CA LEU A 158 -10.80 -1.42 17.09
C LEU A 158 -12.22 -0.83 17.19
N SER A 159 -12.43 0.40 16.73
CA SER A 159 -13.76 1.04 16.70
C SER A 159 -14.69 0.30 15.75
N GLU A 160 -14.23 0.06 14.52
CA GLU A 160 -15.03 -0.59 13.49
C GLU A 160 -15.39 -2.03 13.87
N TRP A 161 -14.47 -2.74 14.54
CA TRP A 161 -14.75 -4.06 15.11
C TRP A 161 -15.86 -4.01 16.17
N LYS A 162 -15.83 -3.04 17.09
CA LYS A 162 -16.86 -2.89 18.13
C LYS A 162 -18.24 -2.61 17.54
N GLU A 163 -18.30 -1.90 16.42
CA GLU A 163 -19.54 -1.66 15.69
C GLU A 163 -20.03 -2.93 14.97
N ALA A 164 -19.12 -3.64 14.29
CA ALA A 164 -19.47 -4.81 13.49
C ALA A 164 -19.71 -6.09 14.30
N VAL A 165 -19.18 -6.21 15.52
CA VAL A 165 -19.28 -7.44 16.33
C VAL A 165 -20.72 -7.79 16.72
N THR A 166 -21.60 -6.79 16.79
CA THR A 166 -23.03 -7.01 17.03
C THR A 166 -23.64 -7.80 15.88
N LEU A 167 -23.44 -7.36 14.63
CA LEU A 167 -23.88 -8.07 13.43
C LEU A 167 -23.25 -9.48 13.33
N MET A 168 -21.96 -9.61 13.65
CA MET A 168 -21.28 -10.93 13.66
C MET A 168 -21.92 -11.92 14.65
N LYS A 169 -22.45 -11.45 15.78
CA LYS A 169 -23.16 -12.27 16.76
C LYS A 169 -24.56 -12.63 16.30
N GLU A 170 -25.28 -11.70 15.68
CA GLU A 170 -26.61 -11.95 15.12
C GLU A 170 -26.58 -12.99 13.99
N LEU A 171 -25.50 -13.02 13.22
CA LEU A 171 -25.23 -14.04 12.20
C LEU A 171 -24.74 -15.39 12.76
N ASP A 172 -24.71 -15.55 14.09
CA ASP A 172 -24.24 -16.75 14.80
C ASP A 172 -22.84 -17.24 14.36
N LEU A 173 -21.94 -16.29 14.06
CA LEU A 173 -20.56 -16.65 13.71
C LEU A 173 -19.86 -17.30 14.91
N LYS A 174 -19.07 -18.35 14.69
CA LYS A 174 -18.28 -18.95 15.78
C LYS A 174 -17.37 -17.91 16.43
N PRO A 175 -17.10 -17.97 17.76
CA PRO A 175 -16.35 -16.94 18.48
C PRO A 175 -14.99 -16.55 17.87
N LYS A 176 -14.31 -17.50 17.20
CA LYS A 176 -13.05 -17.22 16.49
C LYS A 176 -13.20 -16.16 15.38
N PHE A 177 -14.32 -16.15 14.67
CA PHE A 177 -14.63 -15.18 13.60
C PHE A 177 -15.17 -13.85 14.13
N GLN A 178 -15.64 -13.81 15.38
CA GLN A 178 -16.05 -12.57 16.05
C GLN A 178 -14.88 -11.82 16.69
N SER A 179 -13.68 -12.40 16.71
CA SER A 179 -12.52 -11.83 17.40
C SER A 179 -11.92 -10.63 16.65
N LEU A 180 -11.26 -9.73 17.39
CA LEU A 180 -10.51 -8.63 16.78
C LEU A 180 -9.43 -9.13 15.81
N HIS A 181 -8.84 -10.30 16.07
CA HIS A 181 -7.86 -10.90 15.17
C HIS A 181 -8.49 -11.28 13.81
N ALA A 182 -9.68 -11.90 13.82
CA ALA A 182 -10.40 -12.23 12.60
C ALA A 182 -10.86 -10.97 11.86
N TRP A 183 -11.31 -9.95 12.60
CA TRP A 183 -11.64 -8.64 12.03
C TRP A 183 -10.45 -8.00 11.33
N ASN A 184 -9.30 -7.92 12.00
CA ASN A 184 -8.07 -7.38 11.43
C ASN A 184 -7.68 -8.14 10.15
N TRP A 185 -7.81 -9.47 10.13
CA TRP A 185 -7.56 -10.27 8.92
C TRP A 185 -8.54 -9.94 7.78
N ALA A 186 -9.83 -9.83 8.07
CA ALA A 186 -10.86 -9.53 7.07
C ALA A 186 -10.69 -8.12 6.51
N SER A 187 -10.59 -7.12 7.38
CA SER A 187 -10.38 -5.72 6.98
C SER A 187 -9.05 -5.52 6.24
N ALA A 188 -7.99 -6.22 6.62
CA ALA A 188 -6.73 -6.22 5.86
C ALA A 188 -6.89 -6.88 4.48
N THR A 189 -7.63 -7.98 4.37
CA THR A 189 -7.96 -8.59 3.08
C THR A 189 -8.71 -7.61 2.20
N ILE A 190 -9.71 -6.92 2.74
CA ILE A 190 -10.48 -5.92 1.98
C ILE A 190 -9.58 -4.75 1.56
N SER A 191 -8.81 -4.17 2.48
CA SER A 191 -7.93 -3.04 2.19
C SER A 191 -6.85 -3.34 1.15
N SER A 192 -6.30 -4.56 1.14
CA SER A 192 -5.14 -4.90 0.32
C SER A 192 -5.48 -5.55 -1.02
N ARG A 193 -6.70 -6.06 -1.21
CA ARG A 193 -7.06 -6.92 -2.36
C ARG A 193 -8.31 -6.51 -3.10
N THR A 194 -9.12 -5.58 -2.60
CA THR A 194 -10.30 -5.18 -3.38
C THR A 194 -9.92 -4.35 -4.59
N LEU A 195 -10.58 -4.66 -5.69
CA LEU A 195 -10.53 -3.88 -6.92
C LEU A 195 -11.77 -3.01 -7.01
N HIS A 196 -11.63 -1.79 -7.51
CA HIS A 196 -12.74 -0.85 -7.62
C HIS A 196 -13.79 -1.34 -8.62
N VAL A 197 -15.06 -1.36 -8.20
CA VAL A 197 -16.24 -1.56 -9.06
C VAL A 197 -17.22 -0.40 -8.91
N PRO A 198 -17.99 -0.04 -9.96
CA PRO A 198 -18.79 1.19 -9.93
C PRO A 198 -20.04 1.13 -9.04
N TRP A 199 -20.48 -0.05 -8.59
CA TRP A 199 -21.72 -0.22 -7.80
C TRP A 199 -21.50 -0.50 -6.32
N ASP A 200 -20.26 -0.69 -5.85
CA ASP A 200 -19.94 -0.92 -4.44
C ASP A 200 -18.65 -0.18 -4.08
N SER A 201 -18.74 0.79 -3.17
CA SER A 201 -17.60 1.59 -2.74
C SER A 201 -16.55 0.79 -1.95
N ALA A 202 -16.89 -0.40 -1.44
CA ALA A 202 -15.91 -1.32 -0.88
C ALA A 202 -15.07 -2.03 -1.95
N GLY A 203 -15.50 -1.97 -3.21
CA GLY A 203 -14.91 -2.72 -4.31
C GLY A 203 -15.36 -4.18 -4.35
N CYS A 204 -14.56 -5.02 -5.00
CA CYS A 204 -14.79 -6.46 -5.08
C CYS A 204 -13.49 -7.22 -4.80
N LEU A 205 -13.60 -8.40 -4.19
CA LEU A 205 -12.54 -9.39 -4.26
C LEU A 205 -12.64 -10.10 -5.62
N CYS A 206 -11.52 -10.16 -6.34
CA CYS A 206 -11.46 -10.60 -7.73
C CYS A 206 -10.61 -11.87 -7.83
N PRO A 207 -11.21 -13.08 -7.82
CA PRO A 207 -10.45 -14.31 -7.91
C PRO A 207 -9.51 -14.31 -9.10
N VAL A 208 -8.25 -14.71 -8.87
CA VAL A 208 -7.13 -14.66 -9.83
C VAL A 208 -6.63 -13.23 -10.10
N GLY A 209 -7.52 -12.25 -10.23
CA GLY A 209 -7.16 -10.85 -10.43
C GLY A 209 -6.47 -10.18 -9.25
N ASP A 210 -6.64 -10.69 -8.03
CA ASP A 210 -5.96 -10.21 -6.82
C ASP A 210 -4.63 -10.95 -6.54
N LEU A 211 -4.16 -11.78 -7.48
CA LEU A 211 -2.83 -12.41 -7.43
C LEU A 211 -1.74 -11.54 -8.07
N PHE A 212 -2.09 -10.51 -8.84
CA PHE A 212 -1.09 -9.57 -9.31
C PHE A 212 -0.44 -8.86 -8.11
N ASN A 213 0.85 -8.56 -8.23
CA ASN A 213 1.57 -7.74 -7.25
C ASN A 213 1.71 -6.29 -7.74
N TYR A 214 2.19 -5.41 -6.87
CA TYR A 214 2.27 -3.97 -7.10
C TYR A 214 3.57 -3.55 -7.79
N ASP A 215 3.46 -2.62 -8.73
CA ASP A 215 4.57 -1.78 -9.21
C ASP A 215 4.16 -0.31 -9.15
N ALA A 216 5.02 0.52 -8.56
CA ALA A 216 4.75 1.94 -8.43
C ALA A 216 4.62 2.60 -9.81
N PRO A 217 3.69 3.56 -10.02
CA PRO A 217 3.62 4.31 -11.26
C PRO A 217 4.91 5.12 -11.43
N GLY A 218 5.54 5.02 -12.60
CA GLY A 218 6.69 5.87 -12.99
C GLY A 218 6.25 7.23 -13.52
N ASP A 219 7.20 8.17 -13.63
CA ASP A 219 6.95 9.56 -14.05
C ASP A 219 6.44 9.71 -15.49
N ASP A 220 6.69 8.72 -16.37
CA ASP A 220 6.31 8.76 -17.79
C ASP A 220 4.79 8.83 -18.04
N HIS A 221 3.97 8.48 -17.05
CA HIS A 221 2.50 8.52 -17.20
C HIS A 221 1.93 9.93 -17.22
N LEU A 222 2.67 10.94 -16.74
CA LEU A 222 2.24 12.34 -16.75
C LEU A 222 2.28 12.98 -18.15
N ASN A 223 2.97 12.39 -19.13
CA ASN A 223 3.11 12.93 -20.48
C ASN A 223 1.99 12.52 -21.46
N THR A 224 1.11 11.60 -21.07
CA THR A 224 0.02 11.12 -21.96
C THR A 224 -1.19 12.04 -22.00
N SER A 225 -1.22 13.11 -21.19
CA SER A 225 -2.35 14.05 -21.04
C SER A 225 -2.36 15.21 -22.06
N GLN A 226 -1.45 15.25 -23.04
CA GLN A 226 -1.36 16.39 -23.98
C GLN A 226 -1.90 16.14 -25.41
N THR A 227 -2.45 14.97 -25.72
CA THR A 227 -2.93 14.66 -27.10
C THR A 227 -4.40 14.30 -27.21
N ALA A 228 -5.28 15.09 -26.61
CA ALA A 228 -6.71 15.06 -26.94
C ALA A 228 -7.37 16.44 -26.79
N ASN A 229 -7.08 17.35 -27.73
CA ASN A 229 -7.87 18.57 -27.93
C ASN A 229 -8.36 18.62 -29.38
N SER A 230 -9.65 18.35 -29.63
CA SER A 230 -10.49 19.19 -30.51
C SER A 230 -11.99 18.92 -30.32
N THR A 231 -12.75 20.00 -30.03
CA THR A 231 -14.18 20.28 -30.36
C THR A 231 -15.28 19.43 -29.67
N THR A 232 -16.33 19.95 -29.02
CA THR A 232 -16.98 21.29 -28.96
C THR A 232 -18.08 21.33 -27.87
N ASN A 233 -18.22 22.51 -27.25
CA ASN A 233 -19.41 23.18 -26.71
C ASN A 233 -20.09 22.74 -25.39
N ALA A 234 -20.26 23.76 -24.54
CA ALA A 234 -20.85 23.78 -23.20
C ALA A 234 -22.39 23.98 -23.24
N GLU A 235 -23.10 23.53 -22.20
CA GLU A 235 -23.86 24.38 -21.26
C GLU A 235 -24.59 23.56 -20.17
N GLU A 236 -24.25 23.90 -18.92
CA GLU A 236 -24.98 23.94 -17.63
C GLU A 236 -26.01 22.86 -17.20
N ALA A 237 -25.67 22.13 -16.13
CA ALA A 237 -26.47 22.06 -14.89
C ALA A 237 -25.62 21.51 -13.72
N GLY A 238 -25.65 22.19 -12.57
CA GLY A 238 -24.80 21.90 -11.42
C GLY A 238 -24.99 20.50 -10.82
N HIS A 239 -23.92 19.74 -10.77
CA HIS A 239 -23.76 18.59 -9.89
C HIS A 239 -22.28 18.41 -9.54
N VAL A 240 -22.01 18.05 -8.30
CA VAL A 240 -20.68 17.91 -7.69
C VAL A 240 -19.74 17.12 -8.60
N THR A 241 -18.70 17.80 -9.08
CA THR A 241 -17.70 17.28 -10.01
C THR A 241 -16.70 16.39 -9.29
N GLU A 242 -16.97 15.08 -9.26
CA GLU A 242 -15.89 14.09 -9.35
C GLU A 242 -15.31 14.20 -10.76
N THR A 243 -14.29 15.03 -10.92
CA THR A 243 -13.46 15.02 -12.12
C THR A 243 -12.88 13.62 -12.29
N GLN A 244 -13.39 12.91 -13.29
CA GLN A 244 -12.84 11.72 -13.91
C GLN A 244 -11.43 12.04 -14.46
N SER A 245 -10.46 12.19 -13.58
CA SER A 245 -9.05 12.13 -13.96
C SER A 245 -8.80 10.69 -14.43
N GLU A 246 -8.66 10.52 -15.74
CA GLU A 246 -7.70 9.62 -16.39
C GLU A 246 -7.22 8.49 -15.47
N ARG A 247 -8.04 7.44 -15.34
CA ARG A 247 -7.71 6.29 -14.51
C ARG A 247 -6.43 5.64 -15.06
N LEU A 248 -5.33 5.79 -14.32
CA LEU A 248 -4.08 5.03 -14.42
C LEU A 248 -4.32 3.54 -14.09
N THR A 249 -5.34 2.92 -14.68
CA THR A 249 -5.81 1.63 -14.21
C THR A 249 -5.46 0.57 -15.22
N ASP A 250 -4.50 -0.26 -14.83
CA ASP A 250 -4.16 -1.53 -15.47
C ASP A 250 -5.32 -2.56 -15.34
N GLY A 251 -6.50 -2.14 -14.89
CA GLY A 251 -7.74 -2.90 -14.98
C GLY A 251 -8.98 -2.13 -14.54
N GLY A 252 -10.14 -2.58 -14.98
CA GLY A 252 -11.42 -1.97 -14.64
C GLY A 252 -12.61 -2.85 -15.00
N PHE A 253 -13.77 -2.55 -14.43
CA PHE A 253 -15.00 -3.23 -14.81
C PHE A 253 -15.54 -2.68 -16.12
N ASP A 254 -15.65 -3.55 -17.12
CA ASP A 254 -16.26 -3.29 -18.42
C ASP A 254 -17.72 -3.77 -18.40
N GLY A 255 -18.64 -2.82 -18.58
CA GLY A 255 -20.09 -3.07 -18.56
C GLY A 255 -20.59 -3.87 -19.77
N ASP A 256 -19.98 -3.69 -20.95
CA ASP A 256 -20.34 -4.40 -22.17
C ASP A 256 -19.85 -5.85 -22.12
N ALA A 257 -18.62 -6.04 -21.63
CA ALA A 257 -18.07 -7.37 -21.39
C ALA A 257 -18.66 -8.07 -20.14
N ASN A 258 -19.36 -7.31 -19.28
CA ASN A 258 -19.84 -7.70 -17.95
C ASN A 258 -18.76 -8.42 -17.11
N ALA A 259 -17.56 -7.86 -17.13
CA ALA A 259 -16.36 -8.47 -16.55
C ALA A 259 -15.35 -7.43 -16.07
N TYR A 260 -14.54 -7.80 -15.09
CA TYR A 260 -13.32 -7.09 -14.74
C TYR A 260 -12.22 -7.46 -15.72
N CYS A 261 -11.64 -6.48 -16.40
CA CYS A 261 -10.61 -6.67 -17.41
C CYS A 261 -9.30 -6.07 -16.90
N LEU A 262 -8.21 -6.84 -16.93
CA LEU A 262 -6.86 -6.38 -16.56
C LEU A 262 -5.94 -6.40 -17.78
N TYR A 263 -5.11 -5.38 -17.90
CA TYR A 263 -4.30 -5.09 -19.08
C TYR A 263 -2.82 -4.98 -18.72
N ALA A 264 -1.95 -5.38 -19.65
CA ALA A 264 -0.50 -5.25 -19.48
C ALA A 264 -0.08 -3.77 -19.48
N ARG A 265 0.48 -3.28 -18.37
CA ARG A 265 0.96 -1.89 -18.24
C ARG A 265 2.15 -1.52 -19.14
N ARG A 266 2.98 -2.52 -19.45
CA ARG A 266 4.17 -2.42 -20.29
C ARG A 266 4.34 -3.70 -21.10
N ASN A 267 5.38 -3.76 -21.93
CA ASN A 267 5.78 -5.01 -22.55
C ASN A 267 6.40 -5.93 -21.49
N TYR A 268 6.07 -7.22 -21.54
CA TYR A 268 6.62 -8.25 -20.66
C TYR A 268 7.26 -9.36 -21.48
N GLN A 269 8.41 -9.86 -21.01
CA GLN A 269 9.05 -11.05 -21.57
C GLN A 269 8.56 -12.32 -20.90
N LEU A 270 8.78 -13.48 -21.54
CA LEU A 270 8.52 -14.79 -20.96
C LEU A 270 9.21 -14.93 -19.58
N GLY A 271 8.42 -15.28 -18.56
CA GLY A 271 8.87 -15.48 -17.18
C GLY A 271 8.90 -14.20 -16.34
N GLU A 272 8.72 -13.01 -16.92
CA GLU A 272 8.64 -11.77 -16.14
C GLU A 272 7.36 -11.73 -15.31
N GLN A 273 7.46 -11.20 -14.08
CA GLN A 273 6.28 -10.92 -13.26
C GLN A 273 5.47 -9.79 -13.90
N VAL A 274 4.17 -10.03 -14.08
CA VAL A 274 3.21 -9.01 -14.51
C VAL A 274 2.69 -8.31 -13.26
N LEU A 275 2.89 -7.00 -13.20
CA LEU A 275 2.56 -6.17 -12.05
C LEU A 275 1.47 -5.16 -12.40
N LEU A 276 0.68 -4.75 -11.41
CA LEU A 276 -0.34 -3.70 -11.54
C LEU A 276 0.05 -2.45 -10.74
N CYS A 277 -0.45 -1.30 -11.17
CA CYS A 277 -0.53 -0.09 -10.37
C CYS A 277 -1.78 -0.13 -9.48
N TYR A 278 -1.59 -0.17 -8.17
CA TYR A 278 -2.71 -0.05 -7.21
C TYR A 278 -3.14 1.40 -6.99
N GLY A 279 -2.27 2.34 -7.37
CA GLY A 279 -2.39 3.76 -7.07
C GLY A 279 -1.02 4.36 -6.80
N THR A 280 -1.01 5.67 -6.54
CA THR A 280 0.21 6.39 -6.16
C THR A 280 0.29 6.44 -4.64
N TYR A 281 1.23 5.68 -4.06
CA TYR A 281 1.38 5.54 -2.62
C TYR A 281 2.80 5.82 -2.14
N THR A 282 2.91 6.49 -1.00
CA THR A 282 4.12 6.54 -0.18
C THR A 282 4.39 5.18 0.46
N ASN A 283 5.61 4.95 0.93
CA ASN A 283 5.93 3.71 1.63
C ASN A 283 5.18 3.57 2.97
N LEU A 284 4.79 4.68 3.61
CA LEU A 284 3.96 4.63 4.81
C LEU A 284 2.54 4.18 4.48
N GLU A 285 1.95 4.68 3.39
CA GLU A 285 0.62 4.27 2.92
C GLU A 285 0.62 2.83 2.40
N LEU A 286 1.68 2.39 1.71
CA LEU A 286 1.84 0.98 1.32
C LEU A 286 1.87 0.06 2.54
N LEU A 287 2.57 0.48 3.59
CA LEU A 287 2.60 -0.26 4.85
C LEU A 287 1.24 -0.21 5.57
N GLU A 288 0.50 0.90 5.49
CA GLU A 288 -0.83 1.04 6.07
C GLU A 288 -1.85 0.12 5.40
N HIS A 289 -1.88 0.08 4.06
CA HIS A 289 -2.96 -0.53 3.29
C HIS A 289 -2.63 -1.93 2.75
N TYR A 290 -1.35 -2.24 2.53
CA TYR A 290 -0.92 -3.49 1.90
C TYR A 290 0.10 -4.28 2.72
N GLY A 291 0.74 -3.67 3.71
CA GLY A 291 1.66 -4.34 4.62
C GLY A 291 3.04 -4.63 4.04
N PHE A 292 3.51 -3.82 3.08
CA PHE A 292 4.86 -3.91 2.54
C PHE A 292 5.45 -2.53 2.23
N ILE A 293 6.74 -2.49 1.93
CA ILE A 293 7.50 -1.29 1.54
C ILE A 293 8.29 -1.64 0.27
N LEU A 294 8.38 -0.73 -0.69
CA LEU A 294 9.17 -0.93 -1.91
C LEU A 294 10.62 -0.47 -1.70
N GLU A 295 11.63 -1.17 -2.25
CA GLU A 295 13.05 -0.72 -2.26
C GLU A 295 13.28 0.61 -2.94
N GLU A 296 12.66 0.81 -4.09
CA GLU A 296 12.66 2.08 -4.79
C GLU A 296 11.21 2.49 -5.03
N ASN A 297 10.81 3.66 -4.52
CA ASN A 297 9.47 4.19 -4.67
C ASN A 297 9.53 5.68 -5.02
N SER A 298 9.49 5.97 -6.32
CA SER A 298 9.49 7.35 -6.85
C SER A 298 8.38 8.23 -6.29
N ASN A 299 7.32 7.62 -5.76
CA ASN A 299 6.16 8.31 -5.20
C ASN A 299 6.27 8.53 -3.68
N ASP A 300 7.36 8.11 -3.04
CA ASP A 300 7.56 8.28 -1.62
C ASP A 300 7.77 9.75 -1.23
N LYS A 301 7.21 10.13 -0.09
CA LYS A 301 7.20 11.50 0.41
C LYS A 301 7.65 11.51 1.85
N VAL A 302 8.72 12.23 2.12
CA VAL A 302 9.26 12.41 3.46
C VAL A 302 8.87 13.78 3.99
N PHE A 303 8.07 13.79 5.05
CA PHE A 303 7.63 14.99 5.74
C PHE A 303 8.60 15.34 6.87
N ILE A 304 8.90 16.62 7.01
CA ILE A 304 9.72 17.16 8.11
C ILE A 304 8.87 18.09 8.97
N PRO A 305 9.08 18.16 10.30
CA PRO A 305 8.29 19.05 11.15
C PRO A 305 8.53 20.53 10.79
N LEU A 306 7.50 21.24 10.31
CA LEU A 306 7.61 22.66 9.96
C LEU A 306 7.04 23.58 11.05
N GLU A 307 7.46 24.84 11.03
CA GLU A 307 6.96 25.87 11.93
C GLU A 307 5.53 26.29 11.57
N THR A 308 4.70 26.65 12.56
CA THR A 308 3.30 27.07 12.35
C THR A 308 3.18 28.22 11.34
N THR A 309 4.15 29.12 11.31
CA THR A 309 4.16 30.25 10.36
C THR A 309 4.40 29.81 8.91
N LEU A 310 5.16 28.73 8.68
CA LEU A 310 5.32 28.13 7.37
C LEU A 310 4.02 27.48 6.90
N TYR A 311 3.33 26.73 7.76
CA TYR A 311 2.03 26.16 7.43
C TYR A 311 0.98 27.22 7.08
N ALA A 312 0.97 28.35 7.81
CA ALA A 312 0.07 29.46 7.51
C ALA A 312 0.33 30.08 6.12
N LEU A 313 1.60 30.24 5.73
CA LEU A 313 1.97 30.71 4.39
C LEU A 313 1.69 29.67 3.31
N ALA A 314 1.83 28.39 3.64
CA ALA A 314 1.58 27.27 2.75
C ALA A 314 0.09 26.99 2.52
N SER A 315 -0.82 27.77 3.11
CA SER A 315 -2.28 27.57 3.00
C SER A 315 -2.84 27.56 1.57
N SER A 316 -2.07 28.07 0.60
CA SER A 316 -2.41 27.99 -0.83
C SER A 316 -2.09 26.63 -1.47
N TRP A 317 -1.29 25.80 -0.80
CA TRP A 317 -0.95 24.44 -1.23
C TRP A 317 -1.88 23.42 -0.55
N PRO A 318 -2.14 22.26 -1.18
CA PRO A 318 -2.67 21.10 -0.49
C PRO A 318 -1.79 20.73 0.72
N LYS A 319 -2.40 20.23 1.80
CA LYS A 319 -1.72 19.96 3.09
C LYS A 319 -0.48 19.08 2.97
N ASP A 320 -0.48 18.15 2.01
CA ASP A 320 0.58 17.15 1.85
C ASP A 320 1.58 17.51 0.74
N SER A 321 1.66 18.79 0.37
CA SER A 321 2.53 19.26 -0.71
C SER A 321 3.94 19.62 -0.26
N LEU A 322 4.16 19.77 1.06
CA LEU A 322 5.43 20.19 1.63
C LEU A 322 6.21 18.97 2.13
N TYR A 323 6.92 18.33 1.21
CA TYR A 323 7.70 17.12 1.48
C TYR A 323 9.04 17.14 0.75
N ILE A 324 9.84 16.11 1.00
CA ILE A 324 11.09 15.79 0.31
C ILE A 324 10.86 14.49 -0.46
N HIS A 325 11.19 14.48 -1.74
CA HIS A 325 11.13 13.30 -2.61
C HIS A 325 12.19 12.27 -2.21
N GLN A 326 12.00 11.00 -2.56
CA GLN A 326 12.95 9.92 -2.25
C GLN A 326 14.39 10.21 -2.71
N ASP A 327 14.56 10.94 -3.82
CA ASP A 327 15.88 11.35 -4.35
C ASP A 327 16.53 12.53 -3.59
N GLY A 328 15.95 12.92 -2.47
CA GLY A 328 16.40 14.03 -1.63
C GLY A 328 15.96 15.41 -2.11
N LYS A 329 15.28 15.55 -3.25
CA LYS A 329 14.85 16.87 -3.72
C LYS A 329 13.68 17.40 -2.87
N PRO A 330 13.75 18.63 -2.33
CA PRO A 330 12.59 19.26 -1.72
C PRO A 330 11.53 19.53 -2.79
N SER A 331 10.26 19.26 -2.45
CA SER A 331 9.12 19.55 -3.31
C SER A 331 9.05 21.02 -3.72
N PHE A 332 8.46 21.28 -4.89
CA PHE A 332 8.26 22.64 -5.41
C PHE A 332 7.55 23.55 -4.42
N ALA A 333 6.50 23.04 -3.75
CA ALA A 333 5.74 23.80 -2.78
C ALA A 333 6.57 24.14 -1.54
N LEU A 334 7.42 23.22 -1.05
CA LEU A 334 8.32 23.47 0.06
C LEU A 334 9.35 24.56 -0.26
N VAL A 335 10.04 24.46 -1.41
CA VAL A 335 10.99 25.47 -1.87
C VAL A 335 10.31 26.83 -2.04
N SER A 336 9.16 26.86 -2.70
CA SER A 336 8.39 28.09 -2.96
C SER A 336 7.92 28.75 -1.67
N THR A 337 7.45 27.96 -0.71
CA THR A 337 7.00 28.46 0.59
C THR A 337 8.18 29.06 1.37
N LEU A 338 9.34 28.39 1.36
CA LEU A 338 10.54 28.88 2.02
C LEU A 338 11.11 30.15 1.38
N ARG A 339 11.09 30.25 0.04
CA ARG A 339 11.46 31.48 -0.69
C ARG A 339 10.67 32.66 -0.18
N LEU A 340 9.35 32.52 -0.06
CA LEU A 340 8.47 33.57 0.43
C LEU A 340 8.63 33.82 1.94
N TRP A 341 8.77 32.78 2.75
CA TRP A 341 8.90 32.88 4.20
C TRP A 341 10.18 33.62 4.62
N LEU A 342 11.29 33.41 3.91
CA LEU A 342 12.58 34.07 4.17
C LEU A 342 12.66 35.51 3.64
N VAL A 343 11.66 36.00 2.91
CA VAL A 343 11.54 37.41 2.53
C VAL A 343 10.90 38.18 3.70
N PRO A 344 11.44 39.35 4.10
CA PRO A 344 10.83 40.21 5.11
C PRO A 344 9.38 40.54 4.75
N GLN A 345 8.48 40.54 5.72
CA GLN A 345 7.03 40.71 5.46
C GLN A 345 6.71 42.03 4.71
N SER A 346 7.46 43.10 4.96
CA SER A 346 7.32 44.39 4.26
C SER A 346 7.68 44.34 2.77
N GLN A 347 8.40 43.31 2.32
CA GLN A 347 8.88 43.13 0.95
C GLN A 347 8.13 42.00 0.19
N ARG A 348 7.12 41.38 0.81
CA ARG A 348 6.31 40.32 0.18
C ARG A 348 5.20 40.93 -0.69
N ASP A 349 5.58 41.63 -1.75
CA ASP A 349 4.63 42.21 -2.68
C ASP A 349 4.12 41.20 -3.73
N LYS A 350 3.17 41.64 -4.57
CA LYS A 350 2.58 40.81 -5.63
C LYS A 350 3.60 40.35 -6.67
N SER A 351 4.69 41.08 -6.90
CA SER A 351 5.72 40.71 -7.87
C SER A 351 6.55 39.54 -7.34
N VAL A 352 6.95 39.59 -6.06
CA VAL A 352 7.68 38.51 -5.39
C VAL A 352 6.84 37.22 -5.36
N MET A 353 5.56 37.33 -5.00
CA MET A 353 4.66 36.17 -5.00
C MET A 353 4.54 35.54 -6.40
N ARG A 354 4.42 36.35 -7.46
CA ARG A 354 4.40 35.84 -8.84
C ARG A 354 5.68 35.09 -9.21
N LEU A 355 6.84 35.61 -8.85
CA LEU A 355 8.12 34.93 -9.10
C LEU A 355 8.17 33.58 -8.40
N VAL A 356 7.79 33.53 -7.12
CA VAL A 356 7.76 32.30 -6.32
C VAL A 356 6.84 31.24 -6.94
N TYR A 357 5.59 31.60 -7.24
CA TYR A 357 4.63 30.65 -7.82
C TYR A 357 4.97 30.25 -9.26
N ALA A 358 5.71 31.08 -9.99
CA ALA A 358 6.28 30.73 -11.30
C ALA A 358 7.56 29.87 -11.20
N GLY A 359 8.03 29.54 -9.99
CA GLY A 359 9.24 28.76 -9.76
C GLY A 359 10.55 29.53 -9.99
N SER A 360 10.46 30.83 -10.26
CA SER A 360 11.61 31.69 -10.51
C SER A 360 12.36 32.01 -9.21
N GLN A 361 13.68 32.13 -9.32
CA GLN A 361 14.51 32.56 -8.19
C GLN A 361 14.23 34.04 -7.88
N ILE A 362 14.09 34.38 -6.60
CA ILE A 362 13.95 35.79 -6.17
C ILE A 362 15.31 36.48 -6.24
N SER A 363 16.34 35.84 -5.69
CA SER A 363 17.74 36.28 -5.75
C SER A 363 18.65 35.12 -5.33
N VAL A 364 19.91 35.14 -5.76
CA VAL A 364 20.94 34.16 -5.34
C VAL A 364 21.04 34.08 -3.81
N LYS A 365 20.99 35.23 -3.13
CA LYS A 365 21.02 35.29 -1.66
C LYS A 365 19.83 34.56 -1.02
N ASN A 366 18.62 34.71 -1.57
CA ASN A 366 17.44 34.01 -1.08
C ASN A 366 17.55 32.49 -1.31
N GLU A 367 18.00 32.05 -2.48
CA GLU A 367 18.23 30.62 -2.75
C GLU A 367 19.25 30.01 -1.78
N VAL A 368 20.35 30.71 -1.50
CA VAL A 368 21.36 30.27 -0.51
C VAL A 368 20.73 30.13 0.87
N LEU A 369 19.87 31.06 1.29
CA LEU A 369 19.18 30.96 2.58
C LEU A 369 18.20 29.79 2.62
N VAL A 370 17.44 29.54 1.54
CA VAL A 370 16.52 28.40 1.44
C VAL A 370 17.28 27.09 1.55
N MET A 371 18.33 26.88 0.76
CA MET A 371 19.09 25.62 0.78
C MET A 371 19.80 25.40 2.12
N LYS A 372 20.34 26.46 2.74
CA LYS A 372 20.90 26.36 4.10
C LYS A 372 19.85 25.97 5.13
N TRP A 373 18.67 26.58 5.06
CA TRP A 373 17.58 26.28 5.99
C TRP A 373 17.11 24.83 5.86
N VAL A 374 16.87 24.34 4.63
CA VAL A 374 16.43 22.96 4.40
C VAL A 374 17.49 21.96 4.89
N SER A 375 18.75 22.20 4.53
CA SER A 375 19.89 21.38 4.94
C SER A 375 20.00 21.31 6.47
N GLU A 376 19.93 22.45 7.15
CA GLU A 376 20.03 22.50 8.61
C GLU A 376 18.82 21.87 9.30
N LYS A 377 17.62 22.05 8.72
CA LYS A 377 16.42 21.42 9.25
C LYS A 377 16.50 19.90 9.16
N CYS A 378 16.95 19.36 8.03
CA CYS A 378 17.17 17.91 7.87
C CYS A 378 18.24 17.39 8.85
N ARG A 379 19.34 18.13 9.08
CA ARG A 379 20.35 17.77 10.09
C ARG A 379 19.77 17.73 11.50
N SER A 380 18.95 18.72 11.86
CA SER A 380 18.30 18.75 13.17
C SER A 380 17.39 17.54 13.34
N VAL A 381 16.51 17.26 12.37
CA VAL A 381 15.61 16.10 12.42
C VAL A 381 16.39 14.80 12.56
N LEU A 382 17.46 14.59 11.78
CA LEU A 382 18.30 13.41 11.89
C LEU A 382 18.98 13.27 13.26
N ARG A 383 19.43 14.37 13.86
CA ARG A 383 20.06 14.38 15.18
C ARG A 383 19.08 14.09 16.30
N ASP A 384 17.83 14.54 16.14
CA ASP A 384 16.80 14.41 17.17
C ASP A 384 16.12 13.02 17.15
N LEU A 385 16.37 12.19 16.13
CA LEU A 385 15.88 10.81 16.05
C LEU A 385 16.66 9.86 16.98
N PRO A 386 15.99 8.82 17.55
CA PRO A 386 16.60 7.92 18.53
C PRO A 386 17.80 7.09 18.02
N THR A 387 17.81 6.73 16.74
CA THR A 387 18.91 5.96 16.13
C THR A 387 19.43 6.63 14.86
N SER A 388 20.68 6.37 14.53
CA SER A 388 21.34 6.81 13.30
C SER A 388 21.11 5.85 12.13
N LEU A 389 21.48 6.30 10.92
CA LEU A 389 21.50 5.49 9.70
C LEU A 389 22.38 4.24 9.80
N LEU A 390 23.48 4.32 10.56
CA LEU A 390 24.40 3.20 10.72
C LEU A 390 23.81 2.17 11.68
N GLU A 391 23.27 2.62 12.80
CA GLU A 391 22.60 1.75 13.78
C GLU A 391 21.41 1.02 13.15
N ASP A 392 20.57 1.70 12.37
CA ASP A 392 19.43 1.04 11.70
C ASP A 392 19.87 0.01 10.66
N ARG A 393 21.00 0.21 9.99
CA ARG A 393 21.58 -0.81 9.10
C ARG A 393 22.04 -2.04 9.87
N VAL A 394 22.68 -1.84 11.02
CA VAL A 394 23.10 -2.94 11.91
C VAL A 394 21.88 -3.68 12.45
N ILE A 395 20.84 -2.95 12.88
CA ILE A 395 19.58 -3.55 13.37
C ILE A 395 18.94 -4.43 12.27
N LEU A 396 18.86 -3.97 11.02
CA LEU A 396 18.33 -4.79 9.94
C LEU A 396 19.16 -6.04 9.68
N GLN A 397 20.49 -5.92 9.67
CA GLN A 397 21.38 -7.07 9.52
C GLN A 397 21.17 -8.08 10.65
N ASP A 398 21.02 -7.60 11.88
CA ASP A 398 20.76 -8.44 13.05
C ASP A 398 19.38 -9.10 12.98
N ILE A 399 18.36 -8.40 12.48
CA ILE A 399 17.04 -8.97 12.22
C ILE A 399 17.12 -10.07 11.16
N ASP A 400 17.84 -9.84 10.06
CA ASP A 400 17.99 -10.84 8.99
C ASP A 400 18.68 -12.11 9.53
N LYS A 401 19.70 -11.97 10.39
CA LYS A 401 20.34 -13.11 11.10
C LYS A 401 19.38 -13.84 12.03
N LEU A 402 18.47 -13.12 12.70
CA LEU A 402 17.46 -13.73 13.58
C LEU A 402 16.40 -14.52 12.80
N GLN A 403 16.13 -14.15 11.55
CA GLN A 403 15.20 -14.86 10.68
C GLN A 403 15.85 -16.06 9.98
N ASP A 404 17.19 -16.14 9.98
CA ASP A 404 17.97 -17.28 9.47
C ASP A 404 18.13 -18.36 10.55
N PRO A 405 17.54 -19.57 10.37
CA PRO A 405 17.62 -20.66 11.34
C PRO A 405 19.05 -21.19 11.59
N GLU A 406 19.95 -21.09 10.61
CA GLU A 406 21.33 -21.59 10.72
C GLU A 406 22.19 -20.62 11.53
N LEU A 407 22.07 -19.32 11.26
CA LEU A 407 22.85 -18.26 11.94
C LEU A 407 22.38 -17.98 13.38
N CYS A 408 21.09 -18.19 13.67
CA CYS A 408 20.53 -17.98 15.01
C CYS A 408 21.09 -18.96 16.07
N LEU A 409 21.60 -20.13 15.65
CA LEU A 409 22.18 -21.13 16.57
C LEU A 409 23.62 -20.79 16.96
N GLU A 410 24.38 -20.15 16.07
CA GLU A 410 25.80 -19.82 16.28
C GLU A 410 26.00 -18.56 17.14
N GLN A 411 25.05 -17.60 17.12
CA GLN A 411 25.17 -16.32 17.83
C GLN A 411 24.48 -16.28 19.20
N ARG A 412 24.27 -17.45 19.82
CA ARG A 412 23.61 -17.60 21.14
C ARG A 412 24.38 -16.99 22.32
N GLU A 413 25.61 -16.53 22.12
CA GLU A 413 26.36 -15.74 23.09
C GLU A 413 25.96 -14.27 22.95
N ALA A 414 25.15 -13.78 23.88
CA ALA A 414 24.37 -12.53 23.84
C ALA A 414 25.16 -11.20 23.74
N GLU A 415 26.40 -11.21 23.25
CA GLU A 415 27.28 -10.04 23.15
C GLU A 415 27.28 -9.40 21.75
N GLY A 416 26.80 -10.09 20.71
CA GLY A 416 26.89 -9.62 19.31
C GLY A 416 25.74 -8.75 18.78
N PHE A 417 24.58 -8.74 19.46
CA PHE A 417 23.39 -8.02 18.98
C PHE A 417 23.27 -6.60 19.56
N CYS A 418 22.75 -5.67 18.77
CA CYS A 418 22.55 -4.30 19.22
C CYS A 418 21.46 -4.18 20.32
N SER A 419 21.40 -3.02 20.99
CA SER A 419 20.52 -2.79 22.16
C SER A 419 19.03 -2.98 21.87
N GLU A 420 18.53 -2.54 20.71
CA GLU A 420 17.12 -2.69 20.33
C GLU A 420 16.74 -4.17 20.13
N VAL A 421 17.63 -4.97 19.54
CA VAL A 421 17.43 -6.42 19.38
C VAL A 421 17.38 -7.11 20.73
N ARG A 422 18.30 -6.77 21.64
CA ARG A 422 18.26 -7.30 23.01
C ARG A 422 16.98 -6.92 23.74
N GLY A 423 16.55 -5.66 23.64
CA GLY A 423 15.28 -5.20 24.21
C GLY A 423 14.07 -5.95 23.65
N PHE A 424 14.05 -6.29 22.36
CA PHE A 424 13.00 -7.12 21.77
C PHE A 424 12.97 -8.54 22.36
N LEU A 425 14.14 -9.16 22.52
CA LEU A 425 14.30 -10.52 23.04
C LEU A 425 13.98 -10.61 24.54
N ASP A 426 14.46 -9.65 25.35
CA ASP A 426 14.28 -9.61 26.80
C ASP A 426 12.82 -9.47 27.21
N VAL A 427 12.01 -8.76 26.41
CA VAL A 427 10.57 -8.59 26.69
C VAL A 427 9.80 -9.91 26.55
N LYS A 428 10.31 -10.93 25.82
CA LYS A 428 9.53 -12.14 25.49
C LYS A 428 10.33 -13.44 25.49
N ASN A 429 10.44 -14.06 26.67
CA ASN A 429 10.92 -15.43 26.89
C ASN A 429 10.01 -16.51 26.26
N HIS A 430 10.03 -16.68 24.93
CA HIS A 430 9.36 -17.80 24.24
C HIS A 430 10.12 -18.27 22.99
N LEU A 431 11.31 -18.84 23.20
CA LEU A 431 11.96 -19.70 22.20
C LEU A 431 11.53 -21.15 22.43
N VAL A 432 11.02 -21.82 21.39
CA VAL A 432 10.66 -23.25 21.43
C VAL A 432 11.56 -23.97 20.43
N ASN A 433 12.33 -24.96 20.89
CA ASN A 433 13.17 -25.83 20.06
C ASN A 433 14.12 -25.11 19.08
N GLY A 434 14.81 -24.08 19.54
CA GLY A 434 15.90 -23.46 18.77
C GLY A 434 15.47 -22.58 17.59
N GLY A 435 14.18 -22.29 17.46
CA GLY A 435 13.65 -21.30 16.52
C GLY A 435 12.49 -20.49 17.14
N PHE A 436 12.06 -19.47 16.42
CA PHE A 436 10.94 -18.63 16.82
C PHE A 436 9.59 -19.32 16.55
N CYS A 437 8.64 -19.17 17.48
CA CYS A 437 7.23 -19.51 17.23
C CYS A 437 6.70 -18.69 16.04
N GLY A 438 5.73 -19.22 15.26
CA GLY A 438 5.12 -18.48 14.15
C GLY A 438 4.56 -17.10 14.54
N LYS A 439 4.12 -16.92 15.79
CA LYS A 439 3.74 -15.59 16.32
C LYS A 439 4.93 -14.64 16.43
N MET A 440 6.09 -15.14 16.84
CA MET A 440 7.29 -14.31 16.99
C MET A 440 7.88 -13.93 15.62
N ASN A 441 7.90 -14.85 14.65
CA ASN A 441 8.33 -14.53 13.28
C ASN A 441 7.52 -13.39 12.65
N ARG A 442 6.19 -13.36 12.88
CA ARG A 442 5.35 -12.24 12.42
C ARG A 442 5.72 -10.92 13.10
N ARG A 443 6.01 -10.94 14.39
CA ARG A 443 6.44 -9.73 15.13
C ARG A 443 7.80 -9.22 14.64
N VAL A 444 8.74 -10.12 14.40
CA VAL A 444 10.05 -9.78 13.80
C VAL A 444 9.86 -9.19 12.41
N SER A 445 8.97 -9.76 11.59
CA SER A 445 8.67 -9.24 10.24
C SER A 445 8.09 -7.83 10.26
N LYS A 446 7.14 -7.56 11.16
CA LYS A 446 6.58 -6.21 11.37
C LYS A 446 7.60 -5.22 11.90
N TRP A 447 8.41 -5.63 12.87
CA TRP A 447 9.51 -4.81 13.37
C TRP A 447 10.52 -4.47 12.27
N ARG A 448 10.87 -5.46 11.44
CA ARG A 448 11.72 -5.27 10.25
C ARG A 448 11.16 -4.18 9.34
N LEU A 449 9.86 -4.21 9.04
CA LEU A 449 9.19 -3.18 8.25
C LEU A 449 9.31 -1.79 8.89
N SER A 450 9.14 -1.67 10.21
CA SER A 450 9.33 -0.39 10.91
C SER A 450 10.76 0.15 10.79
N VAL A 451 11.76 -0.72 10.97
CA VAL A 451 13.18 -0.34 10.87
C VAL A 451 13.54 0.01 9.41
N GLN A 452 13.04 -0.75 8.44
CA GLN A 452 13.22 -0.45 7.02
C GLN A 452 12.62 0.90 6.65
N TRP A 453 11.40 1.18 7.10
CA TRP A 453 10.72 2.45 6.85
C TRP A 453 11.53 3.64 7.41
N ARG A 454 11.91 3.59 8.70
CA ARG A 454 12.64 4.70 9.34
C ARG A 454 14.05 4.89 8.78
N LEU A 455 14.70 3.80 8.35
CA LEU A 455 16.00 3.88 7.69
C LEU A 455 15.91 4.67 6.38
N ARG A 456 14.84 4.46 5.61
CA ARG A 456 14.60 5.20 4.36
C ARG A 456 14.27 6.66 4.62
N TYR A 457 13.40 6.92 5.58
CA TYR A 457 13.13 8.28 6.04
C TYR A 457 14.45 9.03 6.31
N LYS A 458 15.37 8.42 7.07
CA LYS A 458 16.68 9.00 7.37
C LYS A 458 17.58 9.13 6.13
N ARG A 459 17.55 8.18 5.19
CA ARG A 459 18.32 8.26 3.93
C ARG A 459 17.87 9.44 3.09
N THR A 460 16.57 9.60 2.88
CA THR A 460 16.00 10.74 2.15
C THR A 460 16.41 12.09 2.76
N LEU A 461 16.47 12.20 4.09
CA LEU A 461 16.97 13.41 4.75
C LEU A 461 18.46 13.65 4.49
N ALA A 462 19.29 12.59 4.50
CA ALA A 462 20.71 12.69 4.17
C ALA A 462 20.96 13.04 2.70
N ASP A 463 20.16 12.49 1.79
CA ASP A 463 20.20 12.81 0.36
C ASP A 463 19.75 14.26 0.12
N CYS A 464 18.76 14.74 0.87
CA CYS A 464 18.36 16.15 0.84
C CYS A 464 19.46 17.11 1.31
N ILE A 465 20.22 16.73 2.35
CA ILE A 465 21.39 17.51 2.78
C ILE A 465 22.43 17.58 1.65
N SER A 466 22.70 16.44 0.99
CA SER A 466 23.64 16.36 -0.13
C SER A 466 23.19 17.22 -1.30
N TYR A 467 21.91 17.10 -1.70
CA TYR A 467 21.28 17.94 -2.73
C TYR A 467 21.42 19.43 -2.41
N CYS A 468 21.13 19.84 -1.18
CA CYS A 468 21.25 21.23 -0.77
C CYS A 468 22.70 21.73 -0.85
N ASN A 469 23.68 20.91 -0.45
CA ASN A 469 25.10 21.27 -0.52
C ASN A 469 25.58 21.41 -1.96
N GLU A 470 25.17 20.52 -2.86
CA GLU A 470 25.46 20.63 -4.29
C GLU A 470 24.87 21.92 -4.88
N LYS A 471 23.60 22.21 -4.56
CA LYS A 471 22.97 23.48 -4.98
C LYS A 471 23.70 24.71 -4.45
N LEU A 472 24.20 24.67 -3.21
CA LEU A 472 24.98 25.77 -2.63
C LEU A 472 26.31 25.97 -3.36
N ASN A 473 27.01 24.89 -3.72
CA ASN A 473 28.28 24.97 -4.48
C ASN A 473 28.09 25.54 -5.90
N HIS A 474 26.88 25.46 -6.46
CA HIS A 474 26.57 26.10 -7.75
C HIS A 474 26.17 27.58 -7.62
N LEU A 475 25.82 28.05 -6.43
CA LEU A 475 25.33 29.41 -6.17
C LEU A 475 26.42 30.34 -5.58
N ILE A 476 27.44 29.76 -4.95
CA ILE A 476 28.59 30.45 -4.32
C ILE A 476 29.80 30.25 -5.23
#